data_AF-A0A520XQ22-F1
#
_entry.id   AF-A0A520XQ22-F1
#
_cell.length_a   1.000
_cell.length_b   1.000
_cell.length_c   1.000
_cell.angle_alpha   90.00
_cell.angle_beta   90.00
_cell.angle_gamma   90.00
#
_symmetry.space_group_name_H-M   'P 1'
#
loop_
_entity.id
_entity.type
_entity.pdbx_description
1 polymer ?
#
loop_
_entity_poly.entity_id
_entity_poly.type
_entity_poly.pdbx_seq_one_letter_code
_entity_poly.pdbx_strand_id
1 'polypeptide(L)'
;MTARVTKRFVLSTTLAALMLAGCGGTEMSMEEYVESVDAIFERAIGQYEDIIESPGGLVLVVGQGDHLGFDDQGLQLTDFTPQDLHVALSRVVEIQDEAVAAAAAIDPPEQIEDIHTLYFRELPLRELAARAATAASWEELSESAEMAAYRDALEADNQVCAEFQATLDATADRGAFVDVPWMPSELSEIVDYALGCGGQPSNPQDAYRPPAP
;
A
#
# COMPACT_ATOMS: atom_id res chain seq x y z
N MET A 1 1.24 -19.53 -7.94
CA MET A 1 1.34 -18.22 -7.28
C MET A 1 1.80 -17.09 -8.21
N THR A 2 2.57 -17.38 -9.25
CA THR A 2 3.14 -16.42 -10.23
C THR A 2 2.17 -15.68 -11.17
N ALA A 3 0.89 -16.07 -11.25
CA ALA A 3 -0.02 -15.59 -12.30
C ALA A 3 -0.78 -14.28 -11.97
N ARG A 4 -0.84 -13.85 -10.70
CA ARG A 4 -1.52 -12.59 -10.32
C ARG A 4 -0.65 -11.36 -10.54
N VAL A 5 0.67 -11.50 -10.37
CA VAL A 5 1.64 -10.39 -10.47
C VAL A 5 1.76 -9.86 -11.90
N THR A 6 1.69 -10.71 -12.94
CA THR A 6 1.83 -10.29 -14.34
C THR A 6 0.66 -9.46 -14.87
N LYS A 7 -0.52 -9.53 -14.24
CA LYS A 7 -1.66 -8.66 -14.60
C LYS A 7 -1.48 -7.22 -14.12
N ARG A 8 -0.61 -6.97 -13.12
CA ARG A 8 -0.28 -5.65 -12.55
C ARG A 8 0.51 -4.71 -13.48
N PHE A 9 0.85 -5.16 -14.68
CA PHE A 9 1.86 -4.52 -15.52
C PHE A 9 1.32 -3.76 -16.75
N VAL A 10 0.05 -3.97 -17.13
CA VAL A 10 -0.47 -3.51 -18.44
C VAL A 10 -1.47 -2.35 -18.30
N LEU A 11 -2.09 -2.18 -17.12
CA LEU A 11 -3.12 -1.16 -16.91
C LEU A 11 -2.56 0.20 -16.47
N SER A 12 -1.47 0.22 -15.68
CA SER A 12 -0.86 1.45 -15.11
C SER A 12 -0.35 2.39 -16.22
N THR A 13 0.36 1.83 -17.20
CA THR A 13 0.90 2.53 -18.37
C THR A 13 -0.19 3.15 -19.25
N THR A 14 -1.40 2.60 -19.22
CA THR A 14 -2.50 3.03 -20.11
C THR A 14 -3.36 4.13 -19.49
N LEU A 15 -3.48 4.17 -18.15
CA LEU A 15 -4.24 5.23 -17.45
C LEU A 15 -3.51 6.57 -17.46
N ALA A 16 -2.18 6.56 -17.31
CA ALA A 16 -1.34 7.75 -17.37
C ALA A 16 -1.23 8.34 -18.78
N ALA A 17 -1.22 7.50 -19.81
CA ALA A 17 -1.19 7.92 -21.21
C ALA A 17 -2.48 8.64 -21.66
N LEU A 18 -3.61 8.46 -20.96
CA LEU A 18 -4.89 9.04 -21.35
C LEU A 18 -5.15 10.44 -20.78
N MET A 19 -4.35 10.90 -19.81
CA MET A 19 -4.63 12.17 -19.13
C MET A 19 -4.10 13.41 -19.85
N LEU A 20 -2.96 13.42 -20.55
CA LEU A 20 -2.33 14.71 -20.92
C LEU A 20 -1.52 14.68 -22.23
N ALA A 21 -2.21 14.86 -23.36
CA ALA A 21 -1.59 15.45 -24.55
C ALA A 21 -1.56 16.97 -24.40
N GLY A 22 -0.50 17.54 -23.81
CA GLY A 22 -0.35 18.99 -23.80
C GLY A 22 0.83 19.55 -23.00
N CYS A 23 1.67 20.29 -23.72
CA CYS A 23 2.70 21.25 -23.28
C CYS A 23 4.06 20.70 -22.83
N GLY A 24 5.06 20.98 -23.68
CA GLY A 24 6.47 20.74 -23.38
C GLY A 24 7.03 21.76 -22.40
N GLY A 25 7.46 21.25 -21.25
CA GLY A 25 8.39 21.85 -20.31
C GLY A 25 9.56 20.89 -20.11
N THR A 26 10.64 21.34 -19.48
CA THR A 26 11.81 20.51 -19.11
C THR A 26 11.55 19.59 -17.91
N GLU A 27 10.29 19.46 -17.51
CA GLU A 27 9.81 18.59 -16.44
C GLU A 27 9.75 17.13 -16.93
N MET A 28 9.87 16.19 -15.98
CA MET A 28 9.73 14.76 -16.26
C MET A 28 8.40 14.51 -16.97
N SER A 29 8.42 13.78 -18.08
CA SER A 29 7.18 13.42 -18.76
C SER A 29 6.35 12.46 -17.89
N MET A 30 5.04 12.41 -18.12
CA MET A 30 4.16 11.48 -17.39
C MET A 30 4.58 10.00 -17.60
N GLU A 31 5.09 9.66 -18.78
CA GLU A 31 5.61 8.32 -19.09
C GLU A 31 6.85 8.02 -18.24
N GLU A 32 7.83 8.93 -18.20
CA GLU A 32 9.03 8.80 -17.37
C GLU A 32 8.70 8.77 -15.86
N TYR A 33 7.69 9.53 -15.43
CA TYR A 33 7.19 9.51 -14.06
C TYR A 33 6.64 8.14 -13.68
N VAL A 34 5.76 7.58 -14.52
CA VAL A 34 5.17 6.26 -14.28
C VAL A 34 6.25 5.18 -14.27
N GLU A 35 7.17 5.19 -15.24
CA GLU A 35 8.28 4.22 -15.26
C GLU A 35 9.14 4.31 -13.98
N SER A 36 9.39 5.52 -13.49
CA SER A 36 10.16 5.75 -12.27
C SER A 36 9.43 5.24 -11.03
N VAL A 37 8.13 5.51 -10.93
CA VAL A 37 7.28 5.04 -9.83
C VAL A 37 7.12 3.52 -9.86
N ASP A 38 6.85 2.93 -11.03
CA ASP A 38 6.73 1.48 -11.20
C ASP A 38 8.02 0.76 -10.77
N ALA A 39 9.19 1.30 -11.12
CA ALA A 39 10.48 0.75 -10.69
C ALA A 39 10.67 0.77 -9.16
N ILE A 40 10.14 1.78 -8.46
CA ILE A 40 10.14 1.84 -6.99
C ILE A 40 9.25 0.72 -6.44
N PHE A 41 8.03 0.59 -6.97
CA PHE A 41 7.07 -0.42 -6.51
C PHE A 41 7.55 -1.84 -6.77
N GLU A 42 8.08 -2.14 -7.95
CA GLU A 42 8.61 -3.47 -8.27
C GLU A 42 9.69 -3.90 -7.28
N ARG A 43 10.59 -2.98 -6.94
CA ARG A 43 11.63 -3.26 -5.96
C ARG A 43 11.06 -3.47 -4.57
N ALA A 44 10.21 -2.57 -4.11
CA ALA A 44 9.59 -2.65 -2.78
C ALA A 44 8.74 -3.92 -2.62
N ILE A 45 7.96 -4.28 -3.64
CA ILE A 45 7.18 -5.53 -3.67
C ILE A 45 8.10 -6.75 -3.62
N GLY A 46 9.16 -6.79 -4.44
CA GLY A 46 10.11 -7.91 -4.40
C GLY A 46 10.75 -8.09 -3.03
N GLN A 47 11.19 -6.98 -2.41
CA GLN A 47 11.75 -7.02 -1.05
C GLN A 47 10.70 -7.42 0.00
N TYR A 48 9.45 -6.99 -0.14
CA TYR A 48 8.36 -7.35 0.77
C TYR A 48 7.96 -8.82 0.65
N GLU A 49 7.91 -9.35 -0.58
CA GLU A 49 7.67 -10.78 -0.86
C GLU A 49 8.74 -11.64 -0.15
N ASP A 50 10.01 -11.25 -0.23
CA ASP A 50 11.11 -11.90 0.50
C ASP A 50 10.94 -11.85 2.04
N ILE A 51 10.25 -10.84 2.58
CA ILE A 51 9.94 -10.78 4.01
C ILE A 51 8.85 -11.78 4.34
N ILE A 52 7.70 -11.74 3.66
CA ILE A 52 6.53 -12.56 4.01
C ILE A 52 6.75 -14.05 3.74
N GLU A 53 7.67 -14.42 2.83
CA GLU A 53 8.09 -15.81 2.63
C GLU A 53 9.01 -16.33 3.75
N SER A 54 9.52 -15.44 4.62
CA SER A 54 10.34 -15.83 5.76
C SER A 54 9.50 -16.30 6.96
N PRO A 55 10.01 -17.21 7.81
CA PRO A 55 9.24 -17.73 8.95
C PRO A 55 8.70 -16.66 9.92
N GLY A 56 9.38 -15.53 10.06
CA GLY A 56 8.95 -14.42 10.92
C GLY A 56 8.15 -13.34 10.19
N GLY A 57 8.06 -13.37 8.87
CA GLY A 57 7.34 -12.36 8.08
C GLY A 57 5.84 -12.57 8.01
N LEU A 58 5.37 -13.80 8.25
CA LEU A 58 3.93 -14.12 8.26
C LEU A 58 3.14 -13.35 9.32
N VAL A 59 3.80 -12.85 10.37
CA VAL A 59 3.18 -11.97 11.36
C VAL A 59 2.62 -10.68 10.73
N LEU A 60 3.22 -10.20 9.63
CA LEU A 60 2.73 -9.03 8.90
C LEU A 60 1.38 -9.29 8.23
N VAL A 61 1.17 -10.52 7.78
CA VAL A 61 -0.06 -10.95 7.10
C VAL A 61 -1.15 -11.26 8.12
N VAL A 62 -0.84 -12.15 9.06
CA VAL A 62 -1.79 -12.62 10.07
C VAL A 62 -2.27 -11.48 10.96
N GLY A 63 -1.38 -10.54 11.29
CA GLY A 63 -1.73 -9.40 12.13
C GLY A 63 -2.62 -8.36 11.45
N GLN A 64 -2.58 -8.23 10.12
CA GLN A 64 -3.44 -7.28 9.42
C GLN A 64 -4.77 -7.92 8.95
N GLY A 65 -4.90 -9.26 8.98
CA GLY A 65 -6.12 -10.01 8.63
C GLY A 65 -6.21 -10.46 7.17
N ASP A 66 -7.29 -11.15 6.81
CA ASP A 66 -7.44 -11.98 5.58
C ASP A 66 -7.42 -11.22 4.23
N HIS A 67 -7.41 -9.89 4.25
CA HIS A 67 -7.56 -9.04 3.06
C HIS A 67 -6.38 -9.14 2.08
N LEU A 68 -5.19 -9.55 2.52
CA LEU A 68 -4.02 -9.68 1.66
C LEU A 68 -4.09 -10.90 0.71
N GLY A 69 -5.12 -11.74 0.82
CA GLY A 69 -5.33 -12.88 -0.08
C GLY A 69 -4.28 -13.98 0.02
N PHE A 70 -3.50 -13.97 1.11
CA PHE A 70 -2.69 -15.09 1.55
C PHE A 70 -3.58 -16.05 2.35
N ASP A 71 -3.45 -17.34 2.08
CA ASP A 71 -3.98 -18.36 2.98
C ASP A 71 -3.16 -18.25 4.27
N ASP A 72 -3.82 -17.89 5.37
CA ASP A 72 -3.18 -17.76 6.69
C ASP A 72 -2.63 -19.10 7.19
N GLN A 73 -2.87 -20.20 6.46
CA GLN A 73 -2.45 -21.57 6.78
C GLN A 73 -2.98 -22.03 8.15
N GLY A 74 -4.05 -21.38 8.65
CA GLY A 74 -4.59 -21.55 9.98
C GLY A 74 -3.72 -20.96 11.10
N LEU A 75 -2.77 -20.09 10.77
CA LEU A 75 -1.95 -19.35 11.73
C LEU A 75 -2.76 -18.24 12.37
N GLN A 76 -2.56 -18.04 13.66
CA GLN A 76 -3.17 -16.98 14.45
C GLN A 76 -2.10 -16.02 14.94
N LEU A 77 -2.50 -14.78 15.26
CA LEU A 77 -1.57 -13.77 15.79
C LEU A 77 -0.82 -14.28 17.03
N THR A 78 -1.49 -15.12 17.84
CA THR A 78 -0.95 -15.76 19.04
C THR A 78 0.13 -16.82 18.78
N ASP A 79 0.32 -17.25 17.53
CA ASP A 79 1.43 -18.11 17.13
C ASP A 79 2.76 -17.34 17.01
N PHE A 80 2.69 -16.01 17.07
CA PHE A 80 3.82 -15.10 17.01
C PHE A 80 3.96 -14.32 18.32
N THR A 81 5.09 -13.64 18.47
CA THR A 81 5.37 -12.69 19.54
C THR A 81 5.48 -11.27 18.98
N PRO A 82 5.31 -10.24 19.83
CA PRO A 82 5.67 -8.87 19.46
C PRO A 82 7.10 -8.74 18.91
N GLN A 83 8.04 -9.57 19.39
CA GLN A 83 9.42 -9.57 18.90
C GLN A 83 9.51 -10.03 17.42
N ASP A 84 8.68 -10.97 17.00
CA ASP A 84 8.62 -11.40 15.59
C ASP A 84 8.13 -10.24 14.72
N LEU A 85 7.13 -9.49 15.19
CA LEU A 85 6.67 -8.27 14.52
C LEU A 85 7.76 -7.21 14.44
N HIS A 86 8.52 -6.99 15.52
CA HIS A 86 9.64 -6.07 15.49
C HIS A 86 10.64 -6.41 14.38
N VAL A 87 11.03 -7.69 14.27
CA VAL A 87 11.97 -8.15 13.25
C VAL A 87 11.40 -7.92 11.85
N ALA A 88 10.13 -8.25 11.63
CA ALA A 88 9.47 -8.07 10.35
C ALA A 88 9.33 -6.57 9.99
N LEU A 89 8.79 -5.75 10.89
CA LEU A 89 8.60 -4.32 10.67
C LEU A 89 9.93 -3.57 10.50
N SER A 90 11.01 -3.97 11.18
CA SER A 90 12.32 -3.34 10.98
C SER A 90 12.78 -3.47 9.53
N ARG A 91 12.50 -4.60 8.87
CA ARG A 91 12.79 -4.79 7.44
C ARG A 91 11.83 -3.98 6.57
N VAL A 92 10.55 -3.88 6.93
CA VAL A 92 9.58 -3.04 6.19
C VAL A 92 9.95 -1.56 6.28
N VAL A 93 10.48 -1.09 7.42
CA VAL A 93 10.99 0.28 7.59
C VAL A 93 12.13 0.55 6.61
N GLU A 94 13.06 -0.39 6.41
CA GLU A 94 14.13 -0.23 5.42
C GLU A 94 13.59 -0.09 4.00
N ILE A 95 12.54 -0.87 3.65
CA ILE A 95 11.86 -0.77 2.35
C ILE A 95 11.17 0.60 2.21
N GLN A 96 10.45 1.03 3.24
CA GLN A 96 9.77 2.33 3.23
C GLN A 96 10.77 3.48 3.08
N ASP A 97 11.86 3.47 3.85
CA ASP A 97 12.92 4.48 3.75
C ASP A 97 13.51 4.52 2.33
N GLU A 98 13.79 3.37 1.71
CA GLU A 98 14.28 3.30 0.33
C GLU A 98 13.26 3.86 -0.66
N ALA A 99 11.99 3.46 -0.55
CA ALA A 99 10.92 3.88 -1.45
C ALA A 99 10.65 5.39 -1.34
N VAL A 100 10.55 5.93 -0.12
CA VAL A 100 10.35 7.36 0.12
C VAL A 100 11.54 8.18 -0.34
N ALA A 101 12.77 7.72 -0.11
CA ALA A 101 13.96 8.40 -0.60
C ALA A 101 14.05 8.39 -2.13
N ALA A 102 13.68 7.28 -2.78
CA ALA A 102 13.63 7.18 -4.23
C ALA A 102 12.54 8.08 -4.83
N ALA A 103 11.36 8.12 -4.20
CA ALA A 103 10.26 8.99 -4.61
C ALA A 103 10.62 10.47 -4.47
N ALA A 104 11.25 10.87 -3.36
CA ALA A 104 11.69 12.25 -3.15
C ALA A 104 12.76 12.73 -4.15
N ALA A 105 13.40 11.81 -4.89
CA ALA A 105 14.33 12.13 -5.97
C ALA A 105 13.63 12.33 -7.33
N ILE A 106 12.33 12.02 -7.42
CA ILE A 106 11.49 12.27 -8.59
C ILE A 106 10.95 13.70 -8.48
N ASP A 107 10.99 14.43 -9.58
CA ASP A 107 10.30 15.72 -9.74
C ASP A 107 8.98 15.46 -10.47
N PRO A 108 7.86 15.25 -9.75
CA PRO A 108 6.60 14.88 -10.37
C PRO A 108 6.07 16.03 -11.25
N PRO A 109 5.40 15.74 -12.37
CA PRO A 109 4.64 16.76 -13.10
C PRO A 109 3.70 17.53 -12.15
N GLU A 110 3.61 18.86 -12.29
CA GLU A 110 2.81 19.72 -11.40
C GLU A 110 1.36 19.23 -11.22
N GLN A 111 0.79 18.56 -12.23
CA GLN A 111 -0.59 18.07 -12.19
C GLN A 111 -0.82 16.94 -11.18
N ILE A 112 0.25 16.27 -10.75
CA ILE A 112 0.20 15.10 -9.85
C ILE A 112 1.11 15.24 -8.63
N GLU A 113 1.72 16.41 -8.39
CA GLU A 113 2.60 16.66 -7.25
C GLU A 113 1.92 16.36 -5.89
N ASP A 114 0.67 16.81 -5.74
CA ASP A 114 -0.13 16.54 -4.53
C ASP A 114 -0.40 15.04 -4.35
N ILE A 115 -0.68 14.33 -5.45
CA ILE A 115 -0.92 12.88 -5.43
C ILE A 115 0.39 12.14 -5.11
N HIS A 116 1.50 12.55 -5.71
CA HIS A 116 2.83 11.98 -5.44
C HIS A 116 3.19 12.10 -3.96
N THR A 117 3.01 13.28 -3.38
CA THR A 117 3.26 13.54 -1.95
C THR A 117 2.36 12.68 -1.07
N LEU A 118 1.09 12.51 -1.43
CA LEU A 118 0.16 11.68 -0.69
C LEU A 118 0.54 10.19 -0.75
N TYR A 119 0.98 9.71 -1.91
CA TYR A 119 1.24 8.31 -2.19
C TYR A 119 2.53 7.80 -1.52
N PHE A 120 3.54 8.65 -1.36
CA PHE A 120 4.82 8.32 -0.71
C PHE A 120 4.92 8.88 0.71
N ARG A 121 3.78 9.02 1.41
CA ARG A 121 3.77 9.39 2.83
C ARG A 121 4.35 8.27 3.69
N GLU A 122 5.09 8.64 4.73
CA GLU A 122 5.63 7.66 5.69
C GLU A 122 4.55 7.16 6.64
N LEU A 123 4.45 5.83 6.79
CA LEU A 123 3.73 5.21 7.88
C LEU A 123 4.61 5.20 9.15
N PRO A 124 4.02 5.25 10.36
CA PRO A 124 4.76 5.25 11.63
C PRO A 124 5.29 3.85 12.01
N LEU A 125 5.86 3.13 11.04
CA LEU A 125 6.33 1.75 11.21
C LEU A 125 7.56 1.67 12.10
N ARG A 126 8.40 2.71 12.13
CA ARG A 126 9.62 2.74 12.94
C ARG A 126 9.32 2.76 14.43
N GLU A 127 8.39 3.62 14.83
CA GLU A 127 7.88 3.74 16.20
C GLU A 127 7.21 2.44 16.61
N LEU A 128 6.35 1.88 15.73
CA LEU A 128 5.69 0.61 15.99
C LEU A 128 6.69 -0.55 16.14
N ALA A 129 7.70 -0.63 15.27
CA ALA A 129 8.76 -1.63 15.37
C ALA A 129 9.53 -1.50 16.68
N ALA A 130 9.89 -0.28 17.09
CA ALA A 130 10.59 -0.04 18.34
C ALA A 130 9.72 -0.43 19.56
N ARG A 131 8.42 -0.15 19.50
CA ARG A 131 7.48 -0.55 20.55
C ARG A 131 7.33 -2.06 20.63
N ALA A 132 7.19 -2.73 19.50
CA ALA A 132 7.07 -4.18 19.39
C ALA A 132 8.30 -4.91 19.98
N ALA A 133 9.49 -4.32 19.90
CA ALA A 133 10.73 -4.87 20.47
C ALA A 133 10.73 -4.97 22.00
N THR A 134 9.86 -4.23 22.66
CA THR A 134 9.85 -4.08 24.13
C THR A 134 8.56 -4.54 24.78
N ALA A 135 7.50 -4.76 23.99
CA ALA A 135 6.22 -5.22 24.50
C ALA A 135 6.31 -6.67 25.00
N ALA A 136 5.79 -6.92 26.20
CA ALA A 136 5.77 -8.25 26.80
C ALA A 136 4.62 -9.12 26.27
N SER A 137 3.59 -8.51 25.66
CA SER A 137 2.44 -9.22 25.09
C SER A 137 1.81 -8.47 23.93
N TRP A 138 0.97 -9.18 23.16
CA TRP A 138 0.15 -8.59 22.10
C TRP A 138 -0.88 -7.59 22.64
N GLU A 139 -1.42 -7.81 23.83
CA GLU A 139 -2.36 -6.88 24.47
C GLU A 139 -1.65 -5.55 24.79
N GLU A 140 -0.46 -5.63 25.39
CA GLU A 140 0.36 -4.45 25.72
C GLU A 140 0.80 -3.67 24.47
N LEU A 141 1.11 -4.37 23.38
CA LEU A 141 1.44 -3.75 22.09
C LEU A 141 0.19 -3.15 21.43
N SER A 142 -0.93 -3.88 21.44
CA SER A 142 -2.19 -3.46 20.81
C SER A 142 -2.78 -2.22 21.46
N GLU A 143 -2.58 -2.02 22.77
CA GLU A 143 -3.05 -0.85 23.53
C GLU A 143 -2.06 0.34 23.49
N SER A 144 -0.92 0.19 22.81
CA SER A 144 0.10 1.24 22.75
C SER A 144 -0.30 2.43 21.89
N ALA A 145 0.31 3.58 22.17
CA ALA A 145 0.12 4.79 21.36
C ALA A 145 0.67 4.63 19.93
N GLU A 146 1.76 3.86 19.77
CA GLU A 146 2.37 3.58 18.48
C GLU A 146 1.45 2.70 17.60
N MET A 147 0.79 1.71 18.20
CA MET A 147 -0.22 0.93 17.49
C MET A 147 -1.45 1.78 17.14
N ALA A 148 -1.89 2.67 18.03
CA ALA A 148 -2.98 3.60 17.72
C ALA A 148 -2.62 4.51 16.53
N ALA A 149 -1.42 5.11 16.54
CA ALA A 149 -0.94 5.94 15.44
C ALA A 149 -0.83 5.17 14.11
N TYR A 150 -0.41 3.91 14.17
CA TYR A 150 -0.37 3.04 12.99
C TYR A 150 -1.77 2.75 12.42
N ARG A 151 -2.74 2.44 13.28
CA ARG A 151 -4.13 2.19 12.86
C ARG A 151 -4.80 3.46 12.31
N ASP A 152 -4.52 4.62 12.91
CA ASP A 152 -4.99 5.91 12.41
C ASP A 152 -4.40 6.24 11.03
N ALA A 153 -3.13 5.90 10.80
CA ALA A 153 -2.51 6.05 9.48
C ALA A 153 -3.19 5.15 8.44
N LEU A 154 -3.42 3.88 8.76
CA LEU A 154 -4.17 2.95 7.89
C LEU A 154 -5.60 3.43 7.61
N GLU A 155 -6.29 4.00 8.60
CA GLU A 155 -7.62 4.57 8.40
C GLU A 155 -7.59 5.78 7.47
N ALA A 156 -6.59 6.65 7.62
CA ALA A 156 -6.39 7.77 6.72
C ALA A 156 -6.06 7.31 5.29
N ASP A 157 -5.33 6.20 5.10
CA ASP A 157 -5.08 5.62 3.77
C ASP A 157 -6.37 5.08 3.15
N ASN A 158 -7.17 4.35 3.94
CA ASN A 158 -8.47 3.84 3.51
C ASN A 158 -9.41 4.99 3.07
N GLN A 159 -9.35 6.13 3.76
CA GLN A 159 -10.13 7.31 3.38
C GLN A 159 -9.69 7.87 2.02
N VAL A 160 -8.38 7.99 1.79
CA VAL A 160 -7.84 8.43 0.49
C VAL A 160 -8.28 7.50 -0.63
N CYS A 161 -8.19 6.19 -0.39
CA CYS A 161 -8.67 5.16 -1.31
C CYS A 161 -10.15 5.34 -1.65
N ALA A 162 -11.00 5.56 -0.65
CA ALA A 162 -12.44 5.76 -0.84
C ALA A 162 -12.76 7.06 -1.61
N GLU A 163 -12.04 8.15 -1.32
CA GLU A 163 -12.23 9.44 -2.00
C GLU A 163 -11.81 9.37 -3.48
N PHE A 164 -10.71 8.68 -3.77
CA PHE A 164 -10.26 8.46 -5.14
C PHE A 164 -11.24 7.58 -5.92
N GLN A 165 -11.73 6.49 -5.32
CA GLN A 165 -12.78 5.65 -5.89
C GLN A 165 -14.04 6.46 -6.23
N ALA A 166 -14.54 7.24 -5.27
CA ALA A 166 -15.73 8.05 -5.46
C ALA A 166 -15.56 9.07 -6.60
N THR A 167 -14.36 9.63 -6.76
CA THR A 167 -14.03 10.57 -7.84
C THR A 167 -14.02 9.88 -9.21
N LEU A 168 -13.48 8.67 -9.29
CA LEU A 168 -13.49 7.85 -10.50
C LEU A 168 -14.91 7.42 -10.88
N ASP A 169 -15.69 6.92 -9.92
CA ASP A 169 -17.08 6.52 -10.13
C ASP A 169 -17.93 7.70 -10.64
N ALA A 170 -17.81 8.87 -10.02
CA ALA A 170 -18.50 10.08 -10.47
C ALA A 170 -18.06 10.54 -11.87
N THR A 171 -16.85 10.18 -12.31
CA THR A 171 -16.36 10.45 -13.67
C THR A 171 -16.90 9.45 -14.68
N ALA A 172 -16.99 8.17 -14.29
CA ALA A 172 -17.68 7.14 -15.07
C ALA A 172 -19.15 7.48 -15.29
N ASP A 173 -19.86 7.89 -14.24
CA ASP A 173 -21.29 8.25 -14.28
C ASP A 173 -21.57 9.41 -15.25
N ARG A 174 -20.59 10.28 -15.47
CA ARG A 174 -20.67 11.36 -16.47
C ARG A 174 -20.46 10.88 -17.90
N GLY A 175 -20.23 9.59 -18.11
CA GLY A 175 -20.00 8.98 -19.43
C GLY A 175 -18.61 9.27 -20.00
N ALA A 176 -17.67 9.77 -19.20
CA ALA A 176 -16.34 10.18 -19.67
C ALA A 176 -15.53 9.01 -20.27
N PHE A 177 -15.84 7.77 -19.87
CA PHE A 177 -15.15 6.57 -20.33
C PHE A 177 -15.93 5.77 -21.38
N VAL A 178 -17.05 6.29 -21.90
CA VAL A 178 -17.92 5.58 -22.86
C VAL A 178 -17.18 5.18 -24.15
N ASP A 179 -16.14 5.93 -24.51
CA ASP A 179 -15.30 5.71 -25.69
C ASP A 179 -13.95 5.08 -25.35
N VAL A 180 -13.75 4.56 -24.13
CA VAL A 180 -12.50 3.93 -23.67
C VAL A 180 -12.73 2.42 -23.54
N PRO A 181 -12.62 1.63 -24.63
CA PRO A 181 -13.19 0.28 -24.72
C PRO A 181 -12.45 -0.77 -23.86
N TRP A 182 -11.28 -0.41 -23.35
CA TRP A 182 -10.44 -1.26 -22.50
C TRP A 182 -10.68 -1.01 -21.01
N MET A 183 -11.37 0.07 -20.62
CA MET A 183 -11.62 0.39 -19.22
C MET A 183 -12.71 -0.55 -18.67
N PRO A 184 -12.46 -1.29 -17.58
CA PRO A 184 -13.44 -2.21 -17.01
C PRO A 184 -14.71 -1.49 -16.57
N SER A 185 -15.83 -2.21 -16.58
CA SER A 185 -17.14 -1.68 -16.15
C SER A 185 -17.22 -1.42 -14.65
N GLU A 186 -16.36 -2.08 -13.86
CA GLU A 186 -16.19 -1.85 -12.43
C GLU A 186 -14.84 -1.16 -12.21
N LEU A 187 -14.86 0.14 -11.93
CA LEU A 187 -13.65 0.94 -11.74
C LEU A 187 -12.93 0.65 -10.41
N SER A 188 -13.58 -0.07 -9.49
CA SER A 188 -12.98 -0.56 -8.24
C SER A 188 -11.73 -1.38 -8.47
N GLU A 189 -11.72 -2.23 -9.51
CA GLU A 189 -10.54 -3.00 -9.88
C GLU A 189 -9.36 -2.10 -10.29
N ILE A 190 -9.62 -0.87 -10.77
CA ILE A 190 -8.57 0.09 -11.13
C ILE A 190 -8.00 0.77 -9.90
N VAL A 191 -8.81 1.08 -8.89
CA VAL A 191 -8.34 1.75 -7.66
C VAL A 191 -7.59 0.78 -6.76
N ASP A 192 -8.12 -0.42 -6.57
CA ASP A 192 -7.42 -1.47 -5.84
C ASP A 192 -6.05 -1.77 -6.46
N TYR A 193 -5.98 -1.67 -7.79
CA TYR A 193 -4.77 -1.90 -8.58
C TYR A 193 -3.80 -0.71 -8.56
N ALA A 194 -4.30 0.51 -8.75
CA ALA A 194 -3.48 1.71 -8.97
C ALA A 194 -3.01 2.35 -7.67
N LEU A 195 -3.80 2.23 -6.59
CA LEU A 195 -3.49 2.80 -5.28
C LEU A 195 -3.17 1.73 -4.22
N GLY A 196 -3.24 0.45 -4.57
CA GLY A 196 -3.00 -0.65 -3.62
C GLY A 196 -4.07 -0.79 -2.53
N CYS A 197 -5.24 -0.18 -2.71
CA CYS A 197 -6.31 -0.12 -1.72
C CYS A 197 -6.85 -1.50 -1.33
N GLY A 198 -6.79 -2.48 -2.23
CA GLY A 198 -7.15 -3.87 -1.93
C GLY A 198 -6.18 -4.57 -0.97
N GLY A 199 -5.02 -3.96 -0.69
CA GLY A 199 -4.02 -4.46 0.26
C GLY A 199 -4.15 -3.89 1.68
N GLN A 200 -5.19 -3.11 1.97
CA GLN A 200 -5.42 -2.53 3.29
C GLN A 200 -6.51 -3.27 4.07
N PRO A 201 -6.40 -3.37 5.41
CA PRO A 201 -7.43 -4.01 6.21
C PRO A 201 -8.72 -3.19 6.14
N SER A 202 -9.85 -3.86 5.89
CA SER A 202 -11.17 -3.20 5.86
C SER A 202 -11.55 -2.56 7.19
N ASN A 203 -11.00 -3.07 8.30
CA ASN A 203 -11.13 -2.50 9.64
C ASN A 203 -9.73 -2.28 10.24
N PRO A 204 -9.08 -1.13 9.98
CA PRO A 204 -7.75 -0.84 10.51
C PRO A 204 -7.64 -0.98 12.02
N GLN A 205 -8.73 -0.69 12.74
CA GLN A 205 -8.80 -0.77 14.20
C GLN A 205 -8.63 -2.19 14.76
N ASP A 206 -8.77 -3.22 13.91
CA ASP A 206 -8.56 -4.63 14.28
C ASP A 206 -7.15 -5.13 13.97
N ALA A 207 -6.33 -4.34 13.25
CA ALA A 207 -4.95 -4.71 12.95
C ALA A 207 -4.17 -4.98 14.23
N TYR A 208 -3.57 -6.16 14.34
CA TYR A 208 -2.79 -6.68 15.46
C TYR A 208 -3.56 -6.71 16.79
N ARG A 209 -4.89 -6.78 16.74
CA ARG A 209 -5.71 -6.97 17.94
C ARG A 209 -5.73 -8.47 18.29
N PRO A 210 -5.27 -8.88 19.48
CA PRO A 210 -5.38 -10.27 19.89
C PRO A 210 -6.86 -10.68 20.04
N PRO A 211 -7.21 -11.95 19.81
CA PRO A 211 -8.56 -12.44 20.04
C PRO A 211 -8.96 -12.27 21.51
N ALA A 212 -10.25 -12.05 21.76
CA ALA A 212 -10.78 -11.95 23.11
C ALA A 212 -10.55 -13.27 23.89
N PRO A 213 -10.24 -13.21 25.20
CA PRO A 213 -9.98 -14.39 26.03
C PRO A 213 -11.20 -15.29 26.23
#